data_AF-A0A9E6ZU01-F1
#
_entry.id   AF-A0A9E6ZU01-F1
#
_cell.length_a   1.000
_cell.length_b   1.000
_cell.length_c   1.000
_cell.angle_alpha   90.00
_cell.angle_beta   90.00
_cell.angle_gamma   90.00
#
_symmetry.space_group_name_H-M   'P 1'
#
loop_
_entity.id
_entity.type
_entity.pdbx_description
1 polymer ?
#
loop_
_entity_poly.entity_id
_entity_poly.type
_entity_poly.pdbx_seq_one_letter_code
_entity_poly.pdbx_strand_id
1 'polypeptide(L)'
;MQENSLTGSTLSIGEFKGLFKSLHPSLCVFANGYLNNLPAAKDVVQEVFIKMWENKTTFKNINAVKPYLYKAVKNRCLDLLKSKRVRVMDNEVEVEELEIIASDSYFYREVLLAETTTIITNAVNNLPPKCSEIINLSLRNYSNQEIADILSLSVHTVKAQKKIAYQKLRPMLKEYYQLLLLVLIS
;
A
#
# COMPACT_ATOMS: atom_id res chain seq x y z
N MET A 1 -9.16 0.16 32.96
CA MET A 1 -10.11 1.26 32.70
C MET A 1 -9.48 2.09 31.59
N GLN A 2 -9.91 2.09 30.32
CA GLN A 2 -11.25 2.08 29.74
C GLN A 2 -11.49 0.86 28.84
N GLU A 3 -12.68 0.27 28.96
CA GLU A 3 -13.22 -0.70 28.00
C GLU A 3 -13.62 0.00 26.71
N ASN A 4 -13.20 -0.60 25.60
CA ASN A 4 -13.35 -0.11 24.25
C ASN A 4 -14.80 -0.37 23.78
N SER A 5 -15.68 0.60 23.97
CA SER A 5 -17.09 0.56 23.56
C SER A 5 -17.26 0.78 22.05
N LEU A 6 -16.98 -0.26 21.26
CA LEU A 6 -17.32 -0.32 19.82
C LEU A 6 -18.08 -1.61 19.47
N THR A 7 -18.89 -2.11 20.40
CA THR A 7 -19.83 -3.20 20.14
C THR A 7 -21.12 -2.64 19.53
N GLY A 8 -21.24 -2.69 18.20
CA GLY A 8 -22.53 -2.59 17.50
C GLY A 8 -22.98 -1.20 17.03
N SER A 9 -22.15 -0.17 17.09
CA SER A 9 -22.46 1.16 16.54
C SER A 9 -21.88 1.36 15.13
N THR A 10 -22.63 2.06 14.29
CA THR A 10 -22.15 2.58 12.99
C THR A 10 -20.96 3.51 13.22
N LEU A 11 -19.90 3.40 12.40
CA LEU A 11 -18.75 4.30 12.44
C LEU A 11 -19.22 5.77 12.43
N SER A 12 -18.73 6.57 13.37
CA SER A 12 -18.93 8.02 13.32
C SER A 12 -18.16 8.64 12.14
N ILE A 13 -18.54 9.85 11.75
CA ILE A 13 -17.88 10.57 10.65
C ILE A 13 -16.38 10.79 10.92
N GLY A 14 -16.01 11.01 12.19
CA GLY A 14 -14.63 11.19 12.60
C GLY A 14 -13.81 9.91 12.51
N GLU A 15 -14.36 8.80 12.98
CA GLU A 15 -13.73 7.47 12.90
C GLU A 15 -13.54 7.03 11.45
N PHE A 16 -14.57 7.24 10.61
CA PHE A 16 -14.48 6.96 9.19
C PHE A 16 -13.39 7.79 8.49
N LYS A 17 -13.31 9.09 8.79
CA LYS A 17 -12.27 9.96 8.24
C LYS A 17 -10.87 9.53 8.68
N GLY A 18 -10.71 9.14 9.95
CA GLY A 18 -9.45 8.61 10.47
C GLY A 18 -9.03 7.31 9.78
N LEU A 19 -9.97 6.39 9.65
CA LEU A 19 -9.78 5.11 8.96
C LEU A 19 -9.39 5.33 7.48
N PHE A 20 -10.12 6.19 6.77
CA PHE A 20 -9.83 6.55 5.39
C PHE A 20 -8.41 7.10 5.26
N LYS A 21 -8.03 8.09 6.08
CA LYS A 21 -6.69 8.69 6.02
C LYS A 21 -5.58 7.67 6.27
N SER A 22 -5.82 6.70 7.16
CA SER A 22 -4.86 5.67 7.52
C SER A 22 -4.70 4.57 6.46
N LEU A 23 -5.82 4.03 5.94
CA LEU A 23 -5.80 2.86 5.07
C LEU A 23 -5.85 3.19 3.58
N HIS A 24 -6.29 4.39 3.19
CA HIS A 24 -6.39 4.76 1.78
C HIS A 24 -5.06 4.62 1.02
N PRO A 25 -3.89 5.07 1.54
CA PRO A 25 -2.63 4.91 0.83
C PRO A 25 -2.28 3.44 0.57
N SER A 26 -2.40 2.57 1.56
CA SER A 26 -2.07 1.14 1.42
C SER A 26 -3.05 0.43 0.49
N LEU A 27 -4.35 0.72 0.60
CA LEU A 27 -5.37 0.16 -0.29
C LEU A 27 -5.20 0.62 -1.74
N CYS A 28 -4.69 1.83 -1.99
CA CYS A 28 -4.38 2.30 -3.35
C CYS A 28 -3.18 1.55 -3.95
N VAL A 29 -2.11 1.34 -3.17
CA VAL A 29 -0.96 0.54 -3.62
C VAL A 29 -1.41 -0.88 -3.92
N PHE A 30 -2.21 -1.47 -3.04
CA PHE A 30 -2.80 -2.79 -3.22
C PHE A 30 -3.65 -2.89 -4.48
N ALA A 31 -4.62 -1.99 -4.67
CA ALA A 31 -5.47 -1.97 -5.86
C ALA A 31 -4.65 -1.74 -7.14
N ASN A 32 -3.58 -0.94 -7.08
CA ASN A 32 -2.69 -0.73 -8.21
C ASN A 32 -1.91 -1.99 -8.60
N GLY A 33 -1.59 -2.88 -7.65
CA GLY A 33 -1.00 -4.19 -7.96
C GLY A 33 -1.88 -5.04 -8.88
N TYR A 34 -3.21 -4.95 -8.72
CA TYR A 34 -4.18 -5.64 -9.59
C TYR A 34 -4.42 -4.92 -10.92
N LEU A 35 -4.53 -3.59 -10.89
CA LEU A 35 -5.04 -2.82 -12.04
C LEU A 35 -3.96 -2.20 -12.92
N ASN A 36 -2.73 -2.08 -12.42
CA ASN A 36 -1.62 -1.36 -13.04
C ASN A 36 -2.03 0.04 -13.56
N ASN A 37 -2.96 0.69 -12.85
CA ASN A 37 -3.55 1.96 -13.21
C ASN A 37 -3.91 2.72 -11.93
N LEU A 38 -3.04 3.64 -11.53
CA LEU A 38 -3.17 4.36 -10.26
C LEU A 38 -4.46 5.21 -10.18
N PRO A 39 -4.91 5.92 -11.23
CA PRO A 39 -6.22 6.56 -11.23
C PRO A 39 -7.37 5.58 -10.94
N ALA A 40 -7.45 4.47 -11.68
CA ALA A 40 -8.50 3.47 -11.48
C ALA A 40 -8.41 2.82 -10.09
N ALA A 41 -7.20 2.61 -9.57
CA ALA A 41 -6.98 2.09 -8.22
C ALA A 41 -7.55 3.03 -7.15
N LYS A 42 -7.32 4.34 -7.26
CA LYS A 42 -7.88 5.35 -6.35
C LYS A 42 -9.41 5.36 -6.40
N ASP A 43 -9.97 5.30 -7.61
CA ASP A 43 -11.43 5.28 -7.80
C ASP A 43 -12.06 4.05 -7.16
N VAL A 44 -11.45 2.86 -7.32
CA VAL A 44 -11.90 1.62 -6.66
C VAL A 44 -11.91 1.77 -5.15
N VAL A 45 -10.82 2.26 -4.57
CA VAL A 45 -10.70 2.41 -3.12
C VAL A 45 -11.76 3.39 -2.61
N GLN A 46 -11.94 4.52 -3.30
CA GLN A 46 -12.96 5.50 -2.96
C GLN A 46 -14.37 4.91 -3.02
N GLU A 47 -14.70 4.16 -4.07
CA GLU A 47 -15.98 3.47 -4.23
C GLU A 47 -16.23 2.49 -3.07
N VAL A 48 -15.22 1.70 -2.68
CA VAL A 48 -15.32 0.75 -1.56
C VAL A 48 -15.60 1.48 -0.24
N PHE A 49 -14.90 2.59 0.02
CA PHE A 49 -15.15 3.39 1.23
C PHE A 49 -16.55 4.02 1.25
N ILE A 50 -17.01 4.55 0.11
CA ILE A 50 -18.37 5.10 -0.04
C ILE A 50 -19.41 4.01 0.24
N LYS A 51 -19.28 2.84 -0.40
CA LYS A 51 -20.18 1.70 -0.18
C LYS A 51 -20.18 1.22 1.27
N MET A 52 -19.01 1.17 1.90
CA MET A 52 -18.91 0.79 3.31
C MET A 52 -19.71 1.75 4.21
N TRP A 53 -19.61 3.05 3.93
CA TRP A 53 -20.32 4.12 4.65
C TRP A 53 -21.83 4.10 4.41
N GLU A 54 -22.26 4.03 3.14
CA GLU A 54 -23.68 4.01 2.75
C GLU A 54 -24.41 2.79 3.30
N ASN A 55 -23.78 1.62 3.25
CA ASN A 55 -24.36 0.38 3.76
C ASN A 55 -24.31 0.28 5.30
N LYS A 56 -23.77 1.30 5.99
CA LYS A 56 -23.63 1.33 7.45
C LYS A 56 -22.99 0.04 7.99
N THR A 57 -21.96 -0.44 7.28
CA THR A 57 -21.35 -1.74 7.56
C THR A 57 -20.89 -1.81 9.01
N THR A 58 -21.39 -2.79 9.76
CA THR A 58 -21.03 -2.99 11.16
C THR A 58 -19.93 -4.05 11.29
N PHE A 59 -19.03 -3.84 12.24
CA PHE A 59 -17.93 -4.74 12.50
C PHE A 59 -17.97 -5.22 13.95
N LYS A 60 -17.67 -6.50 14.17
CA LYS A 60 -17.56 -7.06 15.53
C LYS A 60 -16.40 -6.45 16.32
N ASN A 61 -15.37 -5.98 15.62
CA ASN A 61 -14.16 -5.37 16.18
C ASN A 61 -13.51 -4.49 15.09
N ILE A 62 -12.86 -3.39 15.47
CA ILE A 62 -12.05 -2.54 14.60
C ILE A 62 -10.99 -3.32 13.80
N ASN A 63 -10.46 -4.40 14.37
CA ASN A 63 -9.47 -5.26 13.71
C ASN A 63 -10.04 -5.99 12.48
N ALA A 64 -11.37 -6.14 12.37
CA ALA A 64 -12.02 -6.77 11.22
C ALA A 64 -12.16 -5.82 10.01
N VAL A 65 -12.02 -4.52 10.21
CA VAL A 65 -12.25 -3.50 9.18
C VAL A 65 -11.19 -3.58 8.08
N LYS A 66 -9.92 -3.67 8.46
CA LYS A 66 -8.80 -3.70 7.50
C LYS A 66 -8.82 -4.95 6.61
N PRO A 67 -8.97 -6.19 7.13
CA PRO A 67 -9.14 -7.38 6.29
C PRO A 67 -10.37 -7.30 5.39
N TYR A 68 -11.48 -6.76 5.89
CA TYR A 68 -12.69 -6.55 5.09
C TYR A 68 -12.41 -5.61 3.91
N LEU A 69 -11.76 -4.47 4.14
CA LEU A 69 -11.46 -3.50 3.09
C LEU A 69 -10.53 -4.07 2.02
N TYR A 70 -9.48 -4.80 2.40
CA TYR A 70 -8.62 -5.48 1.43
C TYR A 70 -9.40 -6.47 0.56
N LYS A 71 -10.30 -7.25 1.17
CA LYS A 71 -11.14 -8.20 0.44
C LYS A 71 -12.15 -7.49 -0.48
N ALA A 72 -12.78 -6.42 -0.01
CA ALA A 72 -13.71 -5.62 -0.80
C ALA A 72 -13.02 -4.97 -2.01
N VAL A 73 -11.82 -4.42 -1.81
CA VAL A 73 -10.99 -3.85 -2.89
C VAL A 73 -10.56 -4.93 -3.88
N LYS A 74 -10.07 -6.10 -3.41
CA LYS A 74 -9.73 -7.24 -4.28
C LYS A 74 -10.92 -7.59 -5.18
N ASN A 75 -12.09 -7.80 -4.57
CA ASN A 75 -13.30 -8.17 -5.32
C ASN A 75 -13.64 -7.12 -6.38
N ARG A 76 -13.59 -5.84 -6.00
CA ARG A 76 -13.90 -4.75 -6.94
C ARG A 76 -12.89 -4.67 -8.09
N CYS A 77 -11.59 -4.85 -7.83
CA CYS A 77 -10.57 -4.93 -8.88
C CYS A 77 -10.83 -6.10 -9.83
N LEU A 78 -11.12 -7.29 -9.29
CA LEU A 78 -11.41 -8.48 -10.09
C LEU A 78 -12.68 -8.29 -10.95
N ASP A 79 -13.73 -7.68 -10.41
CA ASP A 79 -14.95 -7.36 -11.16
C ASP A 79 -14.67 -6.42 -12.33
N LEU A 80 -13.83 -5.39 -12.12
CA LEU A 80 -13.42 -4.49 -13.19
C LEU A 80 -12.62 -5.21 -14.26
N LEU A 81 -11.65 -6.04 -13.88
CA LEU A 81 -10.83 -6.81 -14.83
C LEU A 81 -11.69 -7.77 -15.65
N LYS A 82 -12.62 -8.50 -15.00
CA LYS A 82 -13.58 -9.38 -15.68
C LYS A 82 -14.47 -8.59 -16.65
N SER A 83 -15.00 -7.44 -16.24
CA SER A 83 -15.88 -6.63 -17.08
C SER A 83 -15.16 -6.02 -18.29
N LYS A 84 -13.88 -5.66 -18.15
CA LYS A 84 -13.03 -5.23 -19.27
C LYS A 84 -12.80 -6.38 -20.25
N ARG A 85 -12.53 -7.58 -19.73
CA ARG A 85 -12.34 -8.79 -20.54
C ARG A 85 -13.58 -9.19 -21.32
N VAL A 86 -14.77 -9.17 -20.72
CA VAL A 86 -16.02 -9.47 -21.44
C VAL A 86 -16.24 -8.52 -22.64
N ARG A 87 -15.69 -7.30 -22.59
CA ARG A 87 -15.77 -6.33 -23.70
C ARG A 87 -14.68 -6.52 -24.76
N VAL A 88 -13.64 -7.31 -24.48
CA VAL A 88 -12.49 -7.58 -25.36
C VAL A 88 -12.47 -9.10 -25.61
N MET A 89 -13.19 -9.57 -26.63
CA MET A 89 -13.34 -11.00 -26.94
C MET A 89 -12.00 -11.77 -27.01
N ASP A 90 -12.01 -12.95 -26.41
CA ASP A 90 -11.15 -14.14 -26.62
C ASP A 90 -9.63 -13.99 -26.60
N ASN A 91 -9.03 -14.38 -25.47
CA ASN A 91 -7.72 -15.04 -25.40
C ASN A 91 -7.72 -16.00 -24.19
N GLU A 92 -7.37 -17.27 -24.39
CA GLU A 92 -7.25 -18.29 -23.32
C GLU A 92 -6.12 -17.95 -22.35
N VAL A 93 -5.05 -17.30 -22.84
CA VAL A 93 -3.88 -16.84 -22.06
C VAL A 93 -4.27 -15.87 -20.93
N GLU A 94 -5.35 -15.10 -21.10
CA GLU A 94 -5.84 -14.18 -20.05
C GLU A 94 -6.73 -14.85 -18.99
N VAL A 95 -7.20 -16.10 -19.20
CA VAL A 95 -7.95 -16.84 -18.15
C VAL A 95 -7.02 -17.21 -17.02
N GLU A 96 -5.88 -17.81 -17.35
CA GLU A 96 -4.92 -18.34 -16.40
C GLU A 96 -4.31 -17.21 -15.56
N GLU A 97 -4.04 -16.05 -16.18
CA GLU A 97 -3.59 -14.85 -15.48
C GLU A 97 -4.63 -14.33 -14.47
N LEU A 98 -5.92 -14.33 -14.83
CA LEU A 98 -6.99 -13.94 -13.91
C LEU A 98 -7.15 -14.90 -12.74
N GLU A 99 -6.96 -16.21 -12.96
CA GLU A 99 -6.99 -17.21 -11.88
C GLU A 99 -5.83 -17.01 -10.91
N ILE A 100 -4.63 -16.77 -11.44
CA ILE A 100 -3.45 -16.44 -10.63
C ILE A 100 -3.70 -15.18 -9.79
N ILE A 101 -4.21 -14.11 -10.40
CA ILE A 101 -4.50 -12.83 -9.72
C ILE A 101 -5.65 -12.99 -8.70
N ALA A 102 -6.61 -13.88 -8.96
CA ALA A 102 -7.71 -14.17 -8.05
C ALA A 102 -7.30 -15.07 -6.87
N SER A 103 -6.15 -15.74 -6.94
CA SER A 103 -5.68 -16.65 -5.90
C SER A 103 -5.46 -15.97 -4.54
N ASP A 104 -5.44 -16.78 -3.48
CA ASP A 104 -5.10 -16.31 -2.14
C ASP A 104 -3.61 -15.98 -2.00
N SER A 105 -2.73 -16.73 -2.67
CA SER A 105 -1.28 -16.45 -2.67
C SER A 105 -0.99 -15.06 -3.25
N TYR A 106 -1.59 -14.72 -4.39
CA TYR A 106 -1.48 -13.38 -4.96
C TYR A 106 -2.03 -12.32 -4.01
N PHE A 107 -3.21 -12.56 -3.41
CA PHE A 107 -3.80 -11.65 -2.44
C PHE A 107 -2.87 -11.35 -1.26
N TYR A 108 -2.34 -12.37 -0.60
CA TYR A 108 -1.44 -12.19 0.55
C TYR A 108 -0.14 -11.47 0.15
N ARG A 109 0.39 -11.77 -1.05
CA ARG A 109 1.57 -11.08 -1.58
C ARG A 109 1.30 -9.59 -1.78
N GLU A 110 0.19 -9.22 -2.42
CA GLU A 110 -0.14 -7.81 -2.65
C GLU A 110 -0.45 -7.07 -1.34
N VAL A 111 -1.11 -7.72 -0.38
CA VAL A 111 -1.31 -7.14 0.97
C VAL A 111 0.05 -6.86 1.62
N LEU A 112 0.97 -7.83 1.59
CA LEU A 112 2.31 -7.65 2.15
C LEU A 112 3.06 -6.51 1.48
N LEU A 113 3.02 -6.44 0.14
CA LEU A 113 3.64 -5.37 -0.63
C LEU A 113 3.06 -4.00 -0.24
N ALA A 114 1.75 -3.86 -0.21
CA ALA A 114 1.08 -2.61 0.13
C ALA A 114 1.41 -2.12 1.56
N GLU A 115 1.41 -3.02 2.53
CA GLU A 115 1.79 -2.70 3.92
C GLU A 115 3.26 -2.29 4.01
N THR A 116 4.15 -3.06 3.36
CA THR A 116 5.59 -2.78 3.34
C THR A 116 5.89 -1.44 2.67
N THR A 117 5.27 -1.16 1.52
CA THR A 117 5.39 0.13 0.83
C THR A 117 4.92 1.27 1.70
N THR A 118 3.84 1.10 2.47
CA THR A 118 3.33 2.13 3.39
C THR A 118 4.33 2.41 4.51
N ILE A 119 4.89 1.37 5.12
CA ILE A 119 5.93 1.47 6.16
C ILE A 119 7.16 2.23 5.62
N ILE A 120 7.67 1.81 4.45
CA ILE A 120 8.84 2.44 3.81
C ILE A 120 8.55 3.90 3.48
N THR A 121 7.39 4.19 2.87
CA THR A 121 7.00 5.55 2.49
C THR A 121 6.91 6.45 3.71
N ASN A 122 6.32 5.97 4.80
CA ASN A 122 6.25 6.72 6.05
C ASN A 122 7.64 6.95 6.65
N ALA A 123 8.53 5.96 6.62
CA ALA A 123 9.91 6.12 7.09
C ALA A 123 10.68 7.16 6.25
N VAL A 124 10.53 7.12 4.93
CA VAL A 124 11.16 8.08 4.00
C VAL A 124 10.61 9.49 4.16
N ASN A 125 9.31 9.65 4.44
CA ASN A 125 8.70 10.96 4.69
C ASN A 125 9.16 11.62 6.01
N ASN A 126 9.67 10.83 6.95
CA ASN A 126 10.27 11.35 8.19
C ASN A 126 11.75 11.71 8.06
N LEU A 127 12.36 11.51 6.89
CA LEU A 127 13.71 11.96 6.63
C LEU A 127 13.77 13.48 6.44
N PRO A 128 14.93 14.12 6.69
CA PRO A 128 15.16 15.49 6.24
C PRO A 128 14.86 15.63 4.75
N PRO A 129 14.28 16.76 4.29
CA PRO A 129 13.74 16.91 2.93
C PRO A 129 14.70 16.44 1.83
N LYS A 130 15.98 16.85 1.92
CA LYS A 130 17.02 16.52 0.94
C LYS A 130 17.39 15.02 0.94
N CYS A 131 17.37 14.37 2.10
CA CYS A 131 17.55 12.92 2.20
C CYS A 131 16.34 12.17 1.61
N SER A 132 15.13 12.63 1.92
CA SER A 132 13.88 12.03 1.42
C SER A 132 13.82 12.07 -0.11
N GLU A 133 14.13 13.23 -0.71
CA GLU A 133 14.15 13.42 -2.16
C GLU A 133 15.15 12.48 -2.86
N ILE A 134 16.38 12.38 -2.35
CA ILE A 134 17.42 11.49 -2.88
C ILE A 134 17.01 10.01 -2.75
N ILE A 135 16.40 9.61 -1.64
CA ILE A 135 15.93 8.23 -1.46
C ILE A 135 14.75 7.93 -2.38
N ASN A 136 13.80 8.84 -2.55
CA ASN A 136 12.68 8.66 -3.48
C ASN A 136 13.15 8.47 -4.92
N LEU A 137 14.14 9.25 -5.39
CA LEU A 137 14.73 9.03 -6.70
C LEU A 137 15.48 7.68 -6.77
N SER A 138 16.20 7.32 -5.73
CA SER A 138 16.87 6.01 -5.67
C SER A 138 15.88 4.84 -5.75
N LEU A 139 14.70 4.95 -5.13
CA LEU A 139 13.63 3.95 -5.19
C LEU A 139 13.00 3.85 -6.58
N ARG A 140 13.11 4.91 -7.39
CA ARG A 140 12.73 4.91 -8.82
C ARG A 140 13.85 4.39 -9.73
N ASN A 141 14.88 3.74 -9.16
CA ASN A 141 16.04 3.18 -9.85
C ASN A 141 16.97 4.20 -10.53
N TYR A 142 16.90 5.49 -10.20
CA TYR A 142 17.92 6.44 -10.64
C TYR A 142 19.26 6.16 -9.96
N SER A 143 20.33 6.14 -10.76
CA SER A 143 21.71 6.01 -10.31
C SER A 143 22.16 7.24 -9.51
N ASN A 144 23.27 7.09 -8.77
CA ASN A 144 23.82 8.23 -8.02
C ASN A 144 24.24 9.40 -8.93
N GLN A 145 24.62 9.11 -10.18
CA GLN A 145 24.96 10.13 -11.16
C GLN A 145 23.70 10.86 -11.65
N GLU A 146 22.67 10.13 -12.08
CA GLU A 146 21.41 10.73 -12.52
C GLU A 146 20.76 11.58 -11.42
N ILE A 147 20.80 11.11 -10.16
CA ILE A 147 20.31 11.89 -9.02
C ILE A 147 21.12 13.17 -8.82
N ALA A 148 22.43 13.10 -8.97
CA ALA A 148 23.31 14.26 -8.85
C ALA A 148 22.97 15.29 -9.94
N ASP A 149 22.75 14.84 -11.17
CA ASP A 149 22.39 15.68 -12.30
C ASP A 149 21.00 16.31 -12.13
N ILE A 150 19.99 15.51 -11.76
CA ILE A 150 18.60 15.97 -11.51
C ILE A 150 18.55 17.05 -10.43
N LEU A 151 19.30 16.87 -9.33
CA LEU A 151 19.27 17.76 -8.18
C LEU A 151 20.34 18.86 -8.22
N SER A 152 21.15 18.92 -9.28
CA SER A 152 22.29 19.82 -9.39
C SER A 152 23.23 19.73 -8.17
N LEU A 153 23.57 18.50 -7.76
CA LEU A 153 24.47 18.18 -6.65
C LEU A 153 25.72 17.45 -7.16
N SER A 154 26.75 17.34 -6.32
CA SER A 154 27.85 16.40 -6.61
C SER A 154 27.45 14.96 -6.26
N VAL A 155 27.99 13.98 -6.99
CA VAL A 155 27.82 12.55 -6.65
C VAL A 155 28.29 12.24 -5.22
N HIS A 156 29.32 12.94 -4.75
CA HIS A 156 29.79 12.84 -3.36
C HIS A 156 28.71 13.29 -2.37
N THR A 157 28.05 14.41 -2.65
CA THR A 157 26.92 14.91 -1.84
C THR A 157 25.78 13.90 -1.83
N VAL A 158 25.43 13.30 -2.98
CA VAL A 158 24.38 12.25 -3.06
C VAL A 158 24.73 11.05 -2.18
N LYS A 159 25.96 10.53 -2.28
CA LYS A 159 26.43 9.41 -1.44
C LYS A 159 26.39 9.76 0.06
N ALA A 160 26.82 10.97 0.43
CA ALA A 160 26.79 11.43 1.81
C ALA A 160 25.36 11.53 2.35
N GLN A 161 24.43 12.09 1.58
CA GLN A 161 23.02 12.18 1.96
C GLN A 161 22.36 10.80 2.04
N LYS A 162 22.65 9.87 1.12
CA LYS A 162 22.19 8.48 1.23
C LYS A 162 22.69 7.81 2.52
N LYS A 163 23.97 8.03 2.89
CA LYS A 163 24.51 7.53 4.16
C LYS A 163 23.73 8.05 5.37
N ILE A 164 23.44 9.35 5.42
CA ILE A 164 22.64 9.97 6.49
C ILE A 164 21.23 9.38 6.51
N ALA A 165 20.60 9.23 5.34
CA ALA A 165 19.28 8.64 5.20
C ALA A 165 19.26 7.20 5.75
N TYR A 166 20.22 6.34 5.36
CA TYR A 166 20.28 4.97 5.87
C TYR A 166 20.53 4.90 7.37
N GLN A 167 21.34 5.80 7.94
CA GLN A 167 21.55 5.88 9.39
C GLN A 167 20.26 6.22 10.15
N LYS A 168 19.38 7.04 9.55
CA LYS A 168 18.06 7.37 10.13
C LYS A 168 17.02 6.28 9.88
N LEU A 169 17.00 5.66 8.69
CA LEU A 169 16.04 4.61 8.34
C LEU A 169 16.27 3.32 9.13
N ARG A 170 17.53 2.93 9.39
CA ARG A 170 17.87 1.70 10.11
C ARG A 170 17.14 1.54 11.45
N PRO A 171 17.18 2.48 12.41
CA PRO A 171 16.45 2.34 13.66
C PRO A 171 14.94 2.35 13.47
N MET A 172 14.41 3.11 12.50
CA MET A 172 12.97 3.17 12.21
C MET A 172 12.42 1.85 11.65
N LEU A 173 13.26 1.07 10.97
CA LEU A 173 12.87 -0.19 10.33
C LEU A 173 13.39 -1.43 11.08
N LYS A 174 14.00 -1.23 12.25
CA LYS A 174 14.72 -2.29 13.00
C LYS A 174 13.83 -3.46 13.37
N GLU A 175 12.62 -3.19 13.85
CA GLU A 175 11.66 -4.23 14.27
C GLU A 175 11.26 -5.13 13.10
N TYR A 176 11.08 -4.57 11.91
CA TYR A 176 10.75 -5.35 10.71
C TYR A 176 11.90 -6.24 10.27
N TYR A 177 13.16 -5.77 10.36
CA TYR A 177 14.33 -6.58 10.01
C TYR A 177 14.54 -7.74 10.99
N GLN A 178 14.26 -7.54 12.28
CA GLN A 178 14.34 -8.59 13.30
C GLN A 178 13.28 -9.68 13.08
N LEU A 179 12.04 -9.29 12.73
CA LEU A 179 11.00 -10.23 12.35
C LEU A 179 11.37 -11.02 11.10
N LEU A 180 11.93 -10.36 10.09
CA LEU A 180 12.35 -11.00 8.85
C LEU A 180 13.47 -12.02 9.11
N LEU A 181 14.45 -11.68 9.97
CA LEU A 181 15.47 -12.63 10.42
C LEU A 181 14.88 -13.83 11.17
N LEU A 182 13.89 -13.61 12.06
CA LEU A 182 13.22 -14.69 12.78
C LEU A 182 12.51 -15.67 11.85
N VAL A 183 11.77 -15.15 10.86
CA VAL A 183 11.03 -15.97 9.89
C VAL A 183 11.96 -16.74 8.94
N LEU A 184 13.14 -16.20 8.62
CA LEU A 184 14.11 -16.89 7.76
C LEU A 184 14.92 -17.97 8.48
N ILE A 185 14.96 -17.92 9.81
CA ILE A 185 15.69 -18.89 10.66
C ILE A 185 14.76 -19.99 11.17
N SER A 186 13.43 -19.77 11.15
CA SER A 186 12.40 -20.74 11.49
C SER A 186 12.00 -21.62 10.31
#